data_AF-A0A3D4IQD2-F1
#
_entry.id   AF-A0A3D4IQD2-F1
#
_cell.length_a   1.000
_cell.length_b   1.000
_cell.length_c   1.000
_cell.angle_alpha   90.00
_cell.angle_beta   90.00
_cell.angle_gamma   90.00
#
_symmetry.space_group_name_H-M   'P 1'
#
loop_
_entity.id
_entity.type
_entity.pdbx_description
1 polymer ?
#
loop_
_entity_poly.entity_id
_entity_poly.type
_entity_poly.pdbx_seq_one_letter_code
_entity_poly.pdbx_strand_id
1 'polypeptide(L)' 'MAEIVIVGSQVHKIAKQVRSNYLPYSILMGAETQSDLPLIDGKVNPPGKEVTLFVCFNKTCQLPVHSVDEALKQIPRP' A
#
# COMPACT_ATOMS: atom_id res chain seq x y z
N MET A 1 6.25 12.36 -3.60
CA MET A 1 5.00 11.67 -3.98
C MET A 1 4.99 10.34 -3.24
N ALA A 2 3.90 10.00 -2.54
CA ALA A 2 3.77 8.72 -1.85
C ALA A 2 3.26 7.65 -2.82
N GLU A 3 3.88 6.47 -2.81
CA GLU A 3 3.50 5.31 -3.61
C GLU A 3 2.93 4.26 -2.66
N ILE A 4 1.61 4.12 -2.63
CA ILE A 4 0.91 3.21 -1.72
C ILE A 4 0.56 1.94 -2.48
N VAL A 5 1.15 0.83 -2.08
CA VAL A 5 0.92 -0.48 -2.70
C VAL A 5 0.22 -1.40 -1.73
N ILE A 6 -0.87 -2.00 -2.17
CA ILE A 6 -1.69 -2.92 -1.36
C ILE A 6 -1.63 -4.31 -2.00
N VAL A 7 -1.23 -5.32 -1.23
CA VAL A 7 -1.18 -6.71 -1.70
C VAL A 7 -2.02 -7.59 -0.78
N GLY A 8 -2.93 -8.39 -1.34
CA GLY A 8 -3.73 -9.36 -0.59
C GLY A 8 -5.21 -9.41 -0.97
N SER A 9 -5.94 -10.36 -0.38
CA SER A 9 -7.31 -10.73 -0.78
C SER A 9 -8.35 -9.64 -0.50
N GLN A 10 -8.06 -8.65 0.36
CA GLN A 10 -8.97 -7.53 0.66
C GLN A 10 -8.56 -6.21 -0.02
N VAL A 11 -7.77 -6.27 -1.11
CA VAL A 11 -7.24 -5.09 -1.81
C VAL A 11 -8.29 -4.01 -2.08
N HIS A 12 -9.45 -4.38 -2.63
CA HIS A 12 -10.47 -3.39 -3.01
C HIS A 12 -11.08 -2.66 -1.82
N LYS A 13 -11.33 -3.37 -0.72
CA LYS A 13 -11.86 -2.80 0.52
C LYS A 13 -10.86 -1.83 1.15
N ILE A 14 -9.60 -2.25 1.24
CA ILE A 14 -8.52 -1.45 1.81
C ILE A 14 -8.22 -0.23 0.93
N ALA A 15 -8.20 -0.39 -0.39
CA ALA A 15 -8.02 0.71 -1.33
C ALA A 15 -9.11 1.79 -1.18
N LYS A 16 -10.36 1.37 -0.97
CA LYS A 16 -11.46 2.31 -0.70
C LYS A 16 -11.25 3.07 0.61
N GLN A 17 -10.82 2.39 1.67
CA GLN A 17 -10.51 3.03 2.96
C GLN A 17 -9.35 4.02 2.87
N VAL A 18 -8.28 3.67 2.16
CA VAL A 18 -7.15 4.60 1.91
C VAL A 18 -7.64 5.83 1.14
N ARG A 19 -8.42 5.65 0.06
CA ARG A 19 -8.96 6.74 -0.76
C ARG A 19 -9.94 7.66 -0.04
N SER A 20 -10.58 7.21 1.04
CA SER A 20 -11.41 8.08 1.88
C SER A 20 -10.60 9.16 2.61
N ASN A 21 -9.27 9.02 2.68
CA ASN A 21 -8.38 10.02 3.25
C ASN A 21 -7.86 10.95 2.16
N TYR A 22 -7.78 12.24 2.46
CA TYR A 22 -7.18 13.20 1.54
C TYR A 22 -5.65 13.07 1.56
N LEU A 23 -5.09 12.49 0.49
CA LEU A 23 -3.66 12.22 0.33
C LEU A 23 -3.13 12.91 -0.93
N PRO A 24 -2.78 14.22 -0.85
CA PRO A 24 -2.26 14.94 -2.00
C PRO A 24 -0.92 14.33 -2.44
N TYR A 25 -0.67 14.32 -3.75
CA TYR A 25 0.56 13.76 -4.34
C TYR A 25 0.82 12.31 -3.92
N SER A 26 -0.21 11.46 -3.99
CA SER A 26 -0.08 10.02 -3.79
C SER A 26 -0.58 9.24 -5.01
N ILE A 27 0.04 8.08 -5.26
CA ILE A 27 -0.46 7.06 -6.19
C ILE A 27 -0.82 5.82 -5.38
N LEU A 28 -1.97 5.22 -5.71
CA LEU A 28 -2.47 4.01 -5.07
C LEU A 28 -2.54 2.88 -6.09
N MET A 29 -1.92 1.76 -5.76
CA MET A 29 -1.93 0.55 -6.56
C MET A 29 -2.27 -0.64 -5.67
N GLY A 30 -2.90 -1.67 -6.24
CA GLY A 30 -3.14 -2.89 -5.50
C GLY A 30 -3.31 -4.09 -6.41
N ALA A 31 -2.94 -5.25 -5.88
CA ALA A 31 -3.09 -6.54 -6.53
C ALA A 31 -3.44 -7.61 -5.50
N GLU A 32 -4.35 -8.52 -5.83
CA GLU A 32 -4.73 -9.61 -4.91
C GLU A 32 -3.55 -10.58 -4.69
N THR A 33 -2.74 -10.74 -5.73
CA THR A 33 -1.53 -11.57 -5.78
C THR A 33 -0.35 -10.75 -6.33
N GLN A 34 0.79 -11.38 -6.60
CA GLN A 34 1.89 -10.72 -7.29
C GLN A 34 1.47 -10.21 -8.68
N SER A 35 2.09 -9.12 -9.12
CA SER A 35 1.87 -8.49 -10.42
C SER A 35 3.22 -8.04 -11.01
N ASP A 36 3.35 -8.11 -12.33
CA ASP A 36 4.56 -7.70 -13.08
C ASP A 36 4.72 -6.17 -13.19
N LEU A 37 3.83 -5.39 -12.56
CA LEU A 37 3.99 -3.95 -12.49
C LEU A 37 5.25 -3.62 -11.68
N PRO A 38 6.16 -2.74 -12.18
CA PRO A 38 7.44 -2.47 -11.52
C PRO A 38 7.35 -2.01 -10.07
N LEU A 39 6.23 -1.39 -9.69
CA LEU A 39 5.98 -0.91 -8.32
C LEU A 39 5.33 -1.97 -7.43
N ILE A 40 4.93 -3.12 -7.95
CA ILE A 40 4.33 -4.24 -7.20
C ILE A 40 5.29 -5.43 -7.16
N ASP A 41 6.22 -5.53 -8.11
CA ASP A 41 7.17 -6.63 -8.18
C ASP A 41 7.99 -6.78 -6.87
N GLY A 42 8.14 -8.03 -6.43
CA GLY A 42 8.75 -8.39 -5.15
C GLY A 42 7.94 -8.05 -3.89
N LYS A 43 6.74 -7.46 -4.01
CA LYS A 43 5.87 -7.17 -2.86
C LYS A 43 4.90 -8.32 -2.64
N VAL A 44 5.11 -9.05 -1.56
CA VAL A 44 4.30 -10.22 -1.21
C VAL A 44 3.53 -9.98 0.09
N ASN A 45 2.30 -10.47 0.12
CA ASN A 45 1.53 -10.56 1.33
C ASN A 45 1.95 -11.83 2.09
N PRO A 46 2.49 -11.73 3.31
CA PRO A 46 2.98 -12.89 4.02
C PRO A 46 1.83 -13.82 4.47
N PRO A 47 2.12 -15.11 4.69
CA PRO A 47 1.11 -16.07 5.12
C PRO A 47 0.39 -15.62 6.40
N GLY A 48 -0.93 -15.82 6.43
CA GLY A 48 -1.77 -15.45 7.58
C GLY A 48 -2.14 -13.96 7.67
N LYS A 49 -1.80 -13.14 6.68
CA LYS A 49 -2.27 -11.76 6.57
C LYS A 49 -3.33 -11.63 5.47
N GLU A 50 -4.36 -10.82 5.72
CA GLU A 50 -5.38 -10.50 4.70
C GLU A 50 -4.87 -9.47 3.69
N VAL A 51 -4.01 -8.56 4.17
CA VAL A 51 -3.43 -7.48 3.38
C VAL A 51 -2.07 -7.07 3.94
N THR A 52 -1.21 -6.61 3.04
CA THR A 52 0.03 -5.91 3.35
C THR A 52 0.10 -4.64 2.52
N LEU A 53 0.37 -3.53 3.19
CA LEU A 53 0.54 -2.22 2.61
C LEU A 53 2.01 -1.84 2.64
N PHE A 54 2.49 -1.28 1.54
CA PHE A 54 3.82 -0.72 1.39
C PHE A 54 3.66 0.76 1.07
N VAL A 55 4.24 1.63 1.89
CA VAL A 55 4.36 3.05 1.59
C VAL A 55 5.78 3.31 1.13
N CYS A 56 5.91 3.72 -0.14
CA CYS A 56 7.19 3.97 -0.76
C CYS A 56 7.33 5.43 -1.19
N PHE A 57 8.57 5.88 -1.22
CA PHE A 57 8.98 7.18 -1.72
C PHE A 57 10.21 6.96 -2.59
N ASN A 58 10.14 7.39 -3.85
CA ASN A 58 11.24 7.26 -4.81
C ASN A 58 11.76 5.82 -4.91
N LYS A 59 10.86 4.83 -5.04
CA LYS A 59 11.19 3.39 -5.12
C LYS A 59 11.77 2.75 -3.85
N THR A 60 11.89 3.49 -2.75
CA THR A 60 12.28 2.95 -1.45
C THR A 60 11.08 2.88 -0.53
N CYS A 61 10.84 1.72 0.08
CA CYS A 61 9.69 1.51 0.94
C CYS A 61 10.07 1.55 2.41
N GLN A 62 9.15 2.05 3.23
CA GLN A 62 9.20 1.88 4.66
C GLN A 62 8.86 0.43 5.05
N LEU A 63 8.84 0.15 6.36
CA LEU A 63 8.43 -1.14 6.86
C LEU A 63 6.99 -1.47 6.41
N PRO A 64 6.74 -2.68 5.89
CA PRO A 64 5.40 -3.09 5.50
C PRO A 64 4.47 -3.14 6.71
N VAL A 65 3.21 -2.77 6.50
CA VAL A 65 2.18 -2.72 7.54
C VAL A 65 0.92 -3.44 7.09
N HIS A 66 0.00 -3.71 8.03
CA HIS A 66 -1.18 -4.55 7.78
C HIS A 66 -2.51 -3.84 8.03
N SER A 67 -2.48 -2.52 8.23
CA SER A 67 -3.69 -1.71 8.43
C SER A 67 -3.53 -0.35 7.74
N VAL A 68 -4.68 0.25 7.40
CA VAL A 68 -4.73 1.58 6.80
C VAL A 68 -4.15 2.63 7.76
N ASP A 69 -4.45 2.53 9.05
CA ASP A 69 -4.02 3.51 10.05
C ASP A 69 -2.49 3.57 10.15
N GLU A 70 -1.83 2.41 10.20
CA GLU A 70 -0.37 2.32 10.21
C GLU A 70 0.25 2.85 8.91
N ALA A 71 -0.37 2.58 7.75
CA ALA A 71 0.10 3.12 6.48
C ALA A 71 -0.02 4.64 6.42
N LEU A 72 -1.10 5.21 6.96
CA LEU A 72 -1.30 6.66 7.02
C LEU A 72 -0.27 7.36 7.92
N LYS A 73 0.21 6.70 8.98
CA LYS A 73 1.29 7.23 9.84
C LYS A 73 2.63 7.33 9.12
N GLN A 74 2.84 6.52 8.08
CA GLN A 74 4.06 6.56 7.26
C GLN A 74 4.05 7.67 6.21
N ILE A 75 2.90 8.33 5.99
CA ILE A 75 2.76 9.40 5.01
C ILE A 75 2.95 10.75 5.72
N PRO A 76 3.91 11.59 5.27
CA PRO A 76 4.05 12.95 5.77
C PRO A 76 2.74 13.72 5.55
N ARG A 77 2.20 14.31 6.62
CA ARG A 77 1.07 15.25 6.48
C ARG A 77 1.60 16.64 6.12
N PRO A 78 0.87 17.39 5.28
CA PRO A 78 1.20 18.79 5.00
C PRO A 78 1.12 19.66 6.25
#